data_AF-A0A150MWW5-F1
#
_entry.id   AF-A0A150MWW5-F1
#
_cell.length_a   1.000
_cell.length_b   1.000
_cell.length_c   1.000
_cell.angle_alpha   90.00
_cell.angle_beta   90.00
_cell.angle_gamma   90.00
#
_symmetry.space_group_name_H-M   'P 1'
#
loop_
_entity.id
_entity.type
_entity.pdbx_description
1 polymer ?
#
loop_
_entity_poly.entity_id
_entity_poly.type
_entity_poly.pdbx_seq_one_letter_code
_entity_poly.pdbx_strand_id
1 'polypeptide(L)'
;MKLKFIADLDYQKRAIDSVVQIFKGQEMSQSNFTVSYGPNAGMLQTDLGVGNRLDLTSEEILKNVQDIQMKNGLPRSEQLDGMHFTVEMETGTGKTYVYLRTIYELHKHYGFTKFVIVVPSVAIREGVYKSLQITRDHFNELYDHTPVEYFIYDSQKLDQVRNFATATTIQIMIM
;
A
#
# COMPACT_ATOMS: atom_id res chain seq x y z
N MET A 1 -8.12 21.02 -18.35
CA MET A 1 -8.82 21.17 -17.05
C MET A 1 -8.05 20.34 -16.03
N LYS A 2 -7.53 20.93 -14.94
CA LYS A 2 -6.84 20.17 -13.88
C LYS A 2 -7.89 19.72 -12.85
N LEU A 3 -7.93 18.43 -12.53
CA LEU A 3 -8.76 17.91 -11.46
C LEU A 3 -8.18 18.39 -10.12
N LYS A 4 -9.05 18.83 -9.20
CA LYS A 4 -8.67 19.15 -7.81
C LYS A 4 -9.06 17.98 -6.93
N PHE A 5 -8.10 17.38 -6.24
CA PHE A 5 -8.34 16.32 -5.27
C PHE A 5 -8.46 16.94 -3.87
N ILE A 6 -9.34 16.38 -3.04
CA ILE A 6 -9.57 16.81 -1.66
C ILE A 6 -8.93 15.76 -0.75
N ALA A 7 -7.86 16.13 -0.04
CA ALA A 7 -7.10 15.18 0.77
C ALA A 7 -7.76 14.86 2.12
N ASP A 8 -8.75 15.62 2.54
CA ASP A 8 -9.22 15.64 3.92
C ASP A 8 -10.64 15.13 4.14
N LEU A 9 -11.23 14.46 3.14
CA LEU A 9 -12.52 13.79 3.29
C LEU A 9 -12.48 12.70 4.37
N ASP A 10 -13.26 12.88 5.45
CA ASP A 10 -13.21 12.04 6.65
C ASP A 10 -13.48 10.56 6.37
N TYR A 11 -14.43 10.26 5.49
CA TYR A 11 -14.77 8.88 5.16
C TYR A 11 -13.63 8.19 4.38
N GLN A 12 -12.88 8.93 3.55
CA GLN A 12 -11.70 8.40 2.87
C GLN A 12 -10.56 8.19 3.86
N LYS A 13 -10.30 9.17 4.73
CA LYS A 13 -9.29 9.05 5.79
C LYS A 13 -9.56 7.87 6.71
N ARG A 14 -10.82 7.66 7.12
CA ARG A 14 -11.23 6.54 7.97
C ARG A 14 -10.98 5.18 7.30
N ALA A 15 -11.28 5.07 6.01
CA ALA A 15 -11.00 3.86 5.24
C ALA A 15 -9.50 3.58 5.12
N ILE A 16 -8.70 4.63 4.86
CA ILE A 16 -7.24 4.53 4.79
C ILE A 16 -6.66 4.12 6.15
N ASP A 17 -7.03 4.81 7.22
CA ASP A 17 -6.57 4.51 8.58
C ASP A 17 -6.96 3.09 9.01
N SER A 18 -8.17 2.62 8.65
CA SER A 18 -8.58 1.24 8.93
C SER A 18 -7.63 0.21 8.34
N VAL A 19 -6.99 0.48 7.19
CA VAL A 19 -5.97 -0.42 6.62
C VAL A 19 -4.61 -0.23 7.27
N VAL A 20 -4.19 1.02 7.49
CA VAL A 20 -2.89 1.33 8.12
C VAL A 20 -2.80 0.76 9.54
N GLN A 21 -3.88 0.83 10.31
CA GLN A 21 -3.91 0.34 11.70
C GLN A 21 -3.84 -1.19 11.81
N ILE A 22 -4.07 -1.95 10.73
CA ILE A 22 -3.91 -3.42 10.74
C ILE A 22 -2.48 -3.79 11.13
N PHE A 23 -1.51 -2.99 10.66
CA PHE A 23 -0.08 -3.20 10.88
C PHE A 23 0.47 -2.37 12.05
N LYS A 24 -0.39 -1.87 12.95
CA LYS A 24 0.06 -1.12 14.11
C LYS A 24 1.02 -1.97 14.96
N GLY A 25 2.19 -1.41 15.25
CA GLY A 25 3.28 -2.09 15.95
C GLY A 25 4.37 -2.64 15.04
N GLN A 26 4.15 -2.67 13.72
CA GLN A 26 5.20 -2.96 12.75
C GLN A 26 6.32 -1.92 12.87
N GLU A 27 7.56 -2.39 13.00
CA GLU A 27 8.70 -1.49 13.06
C GLU A 27 8.89 -0.78 11.73
N MET A 28 9.01 0.56 11.79
CA MET A 28 9.37 1.36 10.64
C MET A 28 10.84 1.14 10.36
N SER A 29 11.15 0.37 9.33
CA SER A 29 12.53 0.27 8.92
C SER A 29 12.92 1.42 8.01
N GLN A 30 13.26 2.56 8.60
CA GLN A 30 14.09 3.51 7.88
C GLN A 30 15.54 3.09 8.01
N SER A 31 16.13 2.65 6.91
CA SER A 31 17.58 2.67 6.77
C SER A 31 18.01 4.15 6.71
N ASN A 32 18.15 4.78 7.87
CA ASN A 32 18.84 6.05 8.00
C ASN A 32 20.27 5.82 7.54
N PHE A 33 20.55 6.15 6.28
CA PHE A 33 21.88 6.35 5.69
C PHE A 33 23.01 5.63 6.44
N THR A 34 22.90 4.31 6.49
CA THR A 34 23.99 3.42 6.88
C THR A 34 24.01 2.42 5.76
N VAL A 35 25.09 2.43 4.99
CA VAL A 35 25.48 1.31 4.14
C VAL A 35 25.83 0.17 5.09
N SER A 36 24.81 -0.42 5.70
CA SER A 36 24.93 -1.62 6.50
C SER A 36 24.35 -2.73 5.64
N TYR A 37 25.25 -3.50 5.04
CA TYR A 37 24.94 -4.82 4.51
C TYR A 37 24.48 -5.69 5.70
N GLY A 38 23.18 -5.66 6.00
CA GLY A 38 22.63 -6.40 7.14
C GLY A 38 21.10 -6.52 7.12
N PRO A 39 20.54 -7.58 7.72
CA PRO A 39 19.13 -8.00 7.59
C PRO A 39 18.08 -7.08 8.26
N ASN A 40 18.47 -5.90 8.74
CA ASN A 40 17.66 -5.04 9.61
C ASN A 40 17.07 -3.81 8.88
N ALA A 41 16.86 -3.91 7.56
CA ALA A 41 16.32 -2.82 6.75
C ALA A 41 14.81 -2.94 6.44
N GLY A 42 14.03 -3.77 7.17
CA GLY A 42 12.57 -3.98 6.94
C GLY A 42 12.21 -4.41 5.52
N MET A 43 13.26 -4.71 4.78
CA MET A 43 13.34 -5.28 3.47
C MET A 43 13.93 -6.65 3.71
N LEU A 44 13.18 -7.69 3.36
CA LEU A 44 13.77 -9.02 3.22
C LEU A 44 14.59 -8.99 1.94
N GLN A 45 15.89 -8.73 2.08
CA GLN A 45 16.83 -8.85 0.97
C GLN A 45 17.23 -10.31 0.85
N THR A 46 16.67 -10.97 -0.16
CA THR A 46 17.03 -12.33 -0.56
C THR A 46 17.84 -12.26 -1.85
N ASP A 47 18.45 -13.37 -2.27
CA ASP A 47 19.05 -13.49 -3.60
C ASP A 47 18.06 -13.15 -4.75
N LEU A 48 16.75 -13.13 -4.44
CA LEU A 48 15.65 -12.85 -5.37
C LEU A 48 15.17 -11.39 -5.38
N GLY A 49 15.53 -10.56 -4.39
CA GLY A 49 15.13 -9.15 -4.33
C GLY A 49 14.76 -8.64 -2.93
N VAL A 50 14.08 -7.49 -2.90
CA VAL A 50 13.58 -6.72 -1.76
C VAL A 50 12.06 -6.90 -1.65
N GLY A 51 11.58 -7.39 -0.50
CA GLY A 51 10.15 -7.51 -0.19
C GLY A 51 9.75 -6.78 1.10
N ASN A 52 8.46 -6.46 1.24
CA ASN A 52 7.93 -5.92 2.50
C ASN A 52 8.06 -6.99 3.59
N ARG A 53 8.68 -6.63 4.72
CA ARG A 53 8.77 -7.49 5.89
C ARG A 53 7.55 -7.28 6.79
N LEU A 54 7.02 -8.38 7.33
CA LEU A 54 5.99 -8.35 8.36
C LEU A 54 6.56 -9.04 9.61
N ASP A 55 6.71 -8.28 10.69
CA ASP A 55 7.26 -8.75 11.96
C ASP A 55 6.17 -9.09 12.98
N LEU A 56 4.96 -8.58 12.76
CA LEU A 56 3.82 -8.81 13.63
C LEU A 56 3.35 -10.27 13.57
N THR A 57 2.99 -10.82 14.73
CA THR A 57 2.37 -12.14 14.79
C THR A 57 0.90 -12.09 14.36
N SER A 58 0.33 -13.24 14.01
CA SER A 58 -1.09 -13.35 13.67
C SER A 58 -2.00 -12.86 14.80
N GLU A 59 -1.60 -13.05 16.07
CA GLU A 59 -2.35 -12.60 17.24
C GLU A 59 -2.32 -11.07 17.37
N GLU A 60 -1.18 -10.44 17.08
CA GLU A 60 -1.05 -8.98 17.06
C GLU A 60 -1.90 -8.36 15.95
N ILE A 61 -1.86 -8.95 14.75
CA ILE A 61 -2.71 -8.55 13.63
C ILE A 61 -4.20 -8.72 13.97
N LEU A 62 -4.59 -9.85 14.56
CA LEU A 62 -5.98 -10.10 14.97
C LEU A 62 -6.45 -9.05 15.97
N LYS A 63 -5.62 -8.72 16.96
CA LYS A 63 -5.93 -7.67 17.95
C LYS A 63 -6.13 -6.32 17.27
N ASN A 64 -5.24 -5.94 16.34
CA ASN A 64 -5.38 -4.70 15.59
C ASN A 64 -6.69 -4.66 14.78
N VAL A 65 -7.02 -5.75 14.09
CA VAL A 65 -8.28 -5.89 13.32
C VAL A 65 -9.50 -5.74 14.23
N GLN A 66 -9.50 -6.41 15.39
CA GLN A 66 -10.59 -6.32 16.36
C GLN A 66 -10.76 -4.89 16.90
N ASP A 67 -9.66 -4.16 17.16
CA ASP A 67 -9.71 -2.76 17.57
C ASP A 67 -10.31 -1.86 16.48
N ILE A 68 -9.96 -2.10 15.20
CA ILE A 68 -10.54 -1.41 14.04
C ILE A 68 -12.04 -1.71 13.92
N GLN A 69 -12.43 -2.99 14.04
CA GLN A 69 -13.82 -3.43 13.99
C GLN A 69 -14.65 -2.72 15.06
N MET A 70 -14.18 -2.70 16.31
CA MET A 70 -14.86 -2.00 17.40
C MET A 70 -15.02 -0.50 17.12
N LYS A 71 -13.96 0.18 16.64
CA LYS A 71 -14.03 1.61 16.28
C LYS A 71 -15.02 1.90 15.16
N ASN A 72 -15.16 0.98 14.21
CA ASN A 72 -16.06 1.09 13.08
C ASN A 72 -17.46 0.53 13.37
N GLY A 73 -17.74 0.04 14.58
CA GLY A 73 -19.03 -0.53 14.96
C GLY A 73 -19.33 -1.88 14.31
N LEU A 74 -18.30 -2.64 13.94
CA LEU A 74 -18.40 -3.96 13.32
C LEU A 74 -18.26 -5.08 14.35
N PRO A 75 -18.88 -6.26 14.12
CA PRO A 75 -18.62 -7.45 14.93
C PRO A 75 -17.14 -7.82 14.91
N ARG A 76 -16.63 -8.31 16.05
CA ARG A 76 -15.24 -8.75 16.17
C ARG A 76 -15.07 -10.14 15.59
N SER A 77 -14.04 -10.32 14.78
CA SER A 77 -13.63 -11.66 14.32
C SER A 77 -12.97 -12.42 15.48
N GLU A 78 -13.30 -13.71 15.63
CA GLU A 78 -12.66 -14.56 16.65
C GLU A 78 -11.25 -15.02 16.23
N GLN A 79 -11.03 -15.17 14.92
CA GLN A 79 -9.76 -15.58 14.31
C GLN A 79 -9.58 -14.91 12.95
N LEU A 80 -8.35 -14.91 12.44
CA LEU A 80 -8.04 -14.49 11.07
C LEU A 80 -8.32 -15.63 10.09
N ASP A 81 -8.94 -15.31 8.96
CA ASP A 81 -9.02 -16.19 7.79
C ASP A 81 -7.93 -15.79 6.78
N GLY A 82 -6.69 -16.12 7.13
CA GLY A 82 -5.51 -15.63 6.42
C GLY A 82 -5.31 -14.11 6.54
N MET A 83 -4.45 -13.55 5.67
CA MET A 83 -4.15 -12.12 5.63
C MET A 83 -5.00 -11.40 4.58
N HIS A 84 -6.30 -11.68 4.60
CA HIS A 84 -7.29 -11.12 3.68
C HIS A 84 -8.20 -10.16 4.43
N PHE A 85 -8.14 -8.88 4.07
CA PHE A 85 -8.93 -7.82 4.71
C PHE A 85 -9.82 -7.13 3.69
N THR A 86 -11.07 -6.88 4.08
CA THR A 86 -12.09 -6.28 3.20
C THR A 86 -12.40 -4.86 3.65
N VAL A 87 -12.32 -3.92 2.72
CA VAL A 87 -12.79 -2.54 2.92
C VAL A 87 -14.00 -2.30 2.00
N GLU A 88 -15.18 -2.23 2.60
CA GLU A 88 -16.41 -1.93 1.89
C GLU A 88 -16.59 -0.43 1.73
N MET A 89 -16.93 0.00 0.52
CA MET A 89 -17.18 1.41 0.22
C MET A 89 -18.21 1.50 -0.89
N GLU A 90 -19.16 2.42 -0.73
CA GLU A 90 -20.21 2.72 -1.70
C GLU A 90 -19.63 3.25 -3.02
N THR A 91 -20.34 3.02 -4.14
CA THR A 91 -19.90 3.50 -5.45
C THR A 91 -19.83 5.04 -5.46
N GLY A 92 -18.83 5.60 -6.14
CA GLY A 92 -18.66 7.05 -6.22
C GLY A 92 -17.96 7.71 -5.01
N THR A 93 -17.61 6.95 -3.97
CA THR A 93 -16.88 7.47 -2.79
C THR A 93 -15.34 7.52 -2.95
N GLY A 94 -14.83 7.20 -4.14
CA GLY A 94 -13.39 7.29 -4.43
C GLY A 94 -12.56 6.13 -3.88
N LYS A 95 -13.07 4.90 -3.93
CA LYS A 95 -12.33 3.66 -3.58
C LYS A 95 -10.93 3.60 -4.23
N THR A 96 -10.82 4.02 -5.48
CA THR A 96 -9.55 4.13 -6.21
C THR A 96 -8.56 5.06 -5.53
N TYR A 97 -9.00 6.27 -5.17
CA TYR A 97 -8.16 7.22 -4.46
C TYR A 97 -7.75 6.68 -3.09
N VAL A 98 -8.68 6.02 -2.37
CA VAL A 98 -8.40 5.42 -1.06
C VAL A 98 -7.29 4.38 -1.15
N TYR A 99 -7.40 3.33 -1.97
CA TYR A 99 -6.35 2.30 -1.98
C TYR A 99 -5.02 2.83 -2.51
N LEU A 100 -5.03 3.76 -3.48
CA LEU A 100 -3.80 4.39 -3.97
C LEU A 100 -3.13 5.20 -2.87
N ARG A 101 -3.90 5.98 -2.11
CA ARG A 101 -3.37 6.75 -1.00
C ARG A 101 -2.91 5.86 0.15
N THR A 102 -3.58 4.73 0.41
CA THR A 102 -3.17 3.75 1.40
C THR A 102 -1.76 3.21 1.13
N ILE A 103 -1.36 3.03 -0.13
CA ILE A 103 0.02 2.65 -0.49
C ILE A 103 1.04 3.65 0.08
N TYR A 104 0.79 4.95 -0.10
CA TYR A 104 1.66 6.00 0.43
C TYR A 104 1.65 6.04 1.96
N GLU A 105 0.49 5.89 2.61
CA GLU A 105 0.44 5.87 4.07
C GLU A 105 1.16 4.62 4.64
N LEU A 106 1.01 3.44 4.02
CA LEU A 106 1.74 2.24 4.43
C LEU A 106 3.25 2.41 4.28
N HIS A 107 3.71 3.07 3.22
CA HIS A 107 5.11 3.44 3.09
C HIS A 107 5.55 4.42 4.19
N LYS A 108 4.79 5.49 4.40
CA LYS A 108 5.09 6.52 5.39
C LYS A 108 5.12 5.98 6.82
N HIS A 109 4.27 5.01 7.14
CA HIS A 109 4.17 4.46 8.50
C HIS A 109 5.11 3.28 8.73
N TYR A 110 5.32 2.42 7.73
CA TYR A 110 5.99 1.13 7.92
C TYR A 110 7.11 0.84 6.91
N GLY A 111 7.38 1.75 5.96
CA GLY A 111 8.43 1.58 4.96
C GLY A 111 8.11 0.56 3.87
N PHE A 112 6.85 0.13 3.73
CA PHE A 112 6.46 -0.79 2.66
C PHE A 112 6.66 -0.16 1.28
N THR A 113 7.19 -0.94 0.34
CA THR A 113 7.59 -0.46 -0.99
C THR A 113 7.03 -1.30 -2.12
N LYS A 114 6.61 -2.55 -1.89
CA LYS A 114 6.13 -3.46 -2.95
C LYS A 114 4.63 -3.63 -2.90
N PHE A 115 3.94 -3.24 -3.96
CA PHE A 115 2.49 -3.33 -4.05
C PHE A 115 2.04 -3.91 -5.39
N VAL A 116 1.09 -4.83 -5.35
CA VAL A 116 0.46 -5.42 -6.53
C VAL A 116 -1.04 -5.11 -6.49
N ILE A 117 -1.56 -4.51 -7.55
CA ILE A 117 -2.98 -4.22 -7.73
C ILE A 117 -3.52 -5.19 -8.78
N VAL A 118 -4.33 -6.15 -8.34
CA VAL A 118 -4.98 -7.13 -9.24
C VAL A 118 -6.38 -6.64 -9.59
N VAL A 119 -6.72 -6.60 -10.88
CA VAL A 119 -8.03 -6.12 -11.35
C VAL A 119 -8.72 -7.15 -12.25
N PRO A 120 -10.07 -7.18 -12.30
CA PRO A 120 -10.79 -8.25 -13.01
C PRO A 120 -10.92 -8.00 -14.52
N SER A 121 -10.53 -6.83 -15.03
CA SER A 121 -10.65 -6.52 -16.45
C SER A 121 -9.62 -5.50 -16.93
N VAL A 122 -9.33 -5.55 -18.24
CA VAL A 122 -8.43 -4.60 -18.91
C VAL A 122 -8.93 -3.17 -18.77
N ALA A 123 -10.24 -2.92 -18.89
CA ALA A 123 -10.79 -1.57 -18.75
C ALA A 123 -10.55 -0.98 -17.36
N ILE A 124 -10.69 -1.79 -16.30
CA ILE A 124 -10.39 -1.35 -14.93
C ILE A 124 -8.89 -1.10 -14.80
N ARG A 125 -8.04 -1.95 -15.37
CA ARG A 125 -6.58 -1.80 -15.37
C ARG A 125 -6.11 -0.47 -15.95
N GLU A 126 -6.62 -0.11 -17.13
CA GLU A 126 -6.35 1.17 -17.77
C GLU A 126 -6.87 2.35 -16.91
N GLY A 127 -8.03 2.18 -16.27
CA GLY A 127 -8.58 3.14 -15.32
C GLY A 127 -7.68 3.38 -14.10
N VAL A 128 -7.12 2.31 -13.52
CA VAL A 128 -6.15 2.41 -12.41
C VAL A 128 -4.87 3.10 -12.87
N TYR A 129 -4.31 2.68 -14.00
CA TYR A 129 -3.10 3.28 -14.56
C TYR A 129 -3.30 4.78 -14.83
N LYS A 130 -4.45 5.17 -15.38
CA LYS A 130 -4.79 6.57 -15.57
C LYS A 130 -4.97 7.32 -14.25
N SER A 131 -5.55 6.67 -13.23
CA SER A 131 -5.74 7.24 -11.89
C SER A 131 -4.39 7.56 -11.23
N LEU A 132 -3.40 6.68 -11.35
CA LEU A 132 -2.02 6.93 -10.90
C LEU A 132 -1.40 8.15 -11.60
N GLN A 133 -1.59 8.29 -12.93
CA GLN A 133 -1.09 9.44 -13.67
C GLN A 133 -1.70 10.77 -13.19
N ILE A 134 -3.02 10.82 -13.03
CA ILE A 134 -3.73 12.08 -12.70
C ILE A 134 -3.55 12.49 -11.23
N THR A 135 -3.32 11.53 -10.34
CA THR A 135 -3.10 11.78 -8.90
C THR A 135 -1.64 12.06 -8.55
N ARG A 136 -0.71 11.90 -9.50
CA ARG A 136 0.73 12.04 -9.26
C ARG A 136 1.12 13.37 -8.62
N ASP A 137 0.72 14.50 -9.21
CA ASP A 137 1.07 15.83 -8.68
C ASP A 137 0.51 16.02 -7.27
N HIS A 138 -0.73 15.57 -7.05
CA HIS A 138 -1.41 15.64 -5.76
C HIS A 138 -0.70 14.82 -4.68
N PHE A 139 -0.30 13.58 -4.98
CA PHE A 139 0.44 12.75 -4.01
C PHE A 139 1.87 13.22 -3.81
N ASN A 140 2.52 13.79 -4.83
CA ASN A 140 3.83 14.43 -4.66
C ASN A 140 3.76 15.57 -3.64
N GLU A 141 2.76 16.44 -3.73
CA GLU A 141 2.56 17.52 -2.76
C GLU A 141 2.23 16.98 -1.36
N LEU A 142 1.39 15.95 -1.27
CA LEU A 142 0.94 15.39 0.00
C LEU A 142 2.01 14.58 0.75
N TYR A 143 2.97 13.98 0.03
CA TYR A 143 3.98 13.07 0.57
C TYR A 143 5.40 13.50 0.22
N ASP A 144 5.67 14.81 0.17
CA ASP A 144 7.02 15.37 0.02
C ASP A 144 7.84 14.75 -1.13
N HIS A 145 7.20 14.65 -2.30
CA HIS A 145 7.78 14.10 -3.53
C HIS A 145 8.35 12.68 -3.37
N THR A 146 7.78 11.86 -2.47
CA THR A 146 8.14 10.45 -2.29
C THR A 146 8.21 9.73 -3.64
N PRO A 147 9.36 9.11 -4.00
CA PRO A 147 9.51 8.44 -5.29
C PRO A 147 8.60 7.21 -5.41
N VAL A 148 7.75 7.22 -6.44
CA VAL A 148 6.86 6.11 -6.79
C VAL A 148 6.98 5.79 -8.27
N GLU A 149 7.17 4.52 -8.58
CA GLU A 149 7.09 4.00 -9.94
C GLU A 149 5.95 2.98 -10.04
N TYR A 150 5.31 2.94 -11.20
CA TYR A 150 4.21 2.04 -11.47
C TYR A 150 4.20 1.59 -12.92
N PHE A 151 3.77 0.35 -13.16
CA PHE A 151 3.69 -0.23 -14.49
C PHE A 151 2.58 -1.28 -14.57
N ILE A 152 2.11 -1.53 -15.79
CA ILE A 152 1.22 -2.64 -16.10
C ILE A 152 2.07 -3.88 -16.35
N TYR A 153 1.74 -4.99 -15.69
CA TYR A 153 2.42 -6.26 -15.90
C TYR A 153 2.30 -6.71 -17.36
N ASP A 154 3.45 -7.06 -17.95
CA ASP A 154 3.57 -7.58 -19.30
C ASP A 154 4.58 -8.73 -19.27
N SER A 155 4.13 -9.95 -19.58
CA SER A 155 4.97 -11.15 -19.54
C SER A 155 6.14 -11.11 -20.52
N GLN A 156 6.11 -10.20 -21.50
CA GLN A 156 7.21 -10.00 -22.45
C GLN A 156 8.28 -9.03 -21.91
N LYS A 157 8.01 -8.31 -20.81
CA LYS A 157 8.88 -7.27 -20.24
C LYS A 157 9.37 -7.65 -18.84
N LEU A 158 10.11 -8.75 -18.76
CA LEU A 158 10.65 -9.28 -17.51
C LEU A 158 11.56 -8.30 -16.76
N ASP A 159 12.21 -7.36 -17.47
CA ASP A 159 13.04 -6.33 -16.86
C ASP A 159 12.27 -5.43 -15.88
N GLN A 160 10.99 -5.14 -16.16
CA GLN A 160 10.14 -4.37 -15.25
C GLN A 160 9.86 -5.13 -13.95
N VAL A 161 9.64 -6.44 -14.05
CA VAL A 161 9.43 -7.31 -12.89
C VAL A 161 10.71 -7.43 -12.08
N ARG A 162 11.87 -7.49 -12.74
CA ARG A 162 13.17 -7.49 -12.07
C ARG A 162 13.43 -6.20 -11.31
N ASN A 163 13.15 -5.05 -11.93
CA ASN A 163 13.25 -3.74 -11.29
C ASN A 163 12.26 -3.62 -10.12
N PHE A 164 11.03 -4.11 -10.29
CA PHE A 164 10.06 -4.21 -9.21
C PHE A 164 10.62 -4.99 -8.02
N ALA A 165 11.29 -6.12 -8.27
CA ALA A 165 11.86 -6.94 -7.21
C ALA A 165 13.06 -6.28 -6.52
N THR A 166 13.86 -5.45 -7.18
CA THR A 166 15.13 -4.94 -6.62
C THR A 166 15.10 -3.49 -6.14
N ALA A 167 14.18 -2.67 -6.63
CA ALA A 167 14.13 -1.25 -6.27
C ALA A 167 13.87 -1.04 -4.77
N THR A 168 14.31 0.09 -4.22
CA THR A 168 14.07 0.47 -2.81
C THR A 168 12.98 1.54 -2.66
N THR A 169 12.48 2.09 -3.77
CA THR A 169 11.38 3.06 -3.83
C THR A 169 10.03 2.34 -3.85
N ILE A 170 8.93 3.09 -3.71
CA ILE A 170 7.58 2.51 -3.87
C ILE A 170 7.41 2.03 -5.32
N GLN A 171 7.02 0.78 -5.47
CA GLN A 171 6.78 0.10 -6.73
C GLN A 171 5.36 -0.45 -6.74
N ILE A 172 4.57 -0.07 -7.75
CA ILE A 172 3.18 -0.51 -7.93
C ILE A 172 3.05 -1.26 -9.25
N MET A 173 2.85 -2.57 -9.18
CA MET A 173 2.57 -3.41 -10.35
C MET A 173 1.06 -3.60 -10.50
N ILE A 174 0.51 -3.34 -11.69
CA ILE A 174 -0.91 -3.50 -11.99
C ILE A 174 -1.09 -4.75 -12.86
N MET A 175 -1.88 -5.73 -12.39
CA MET A 175 -2.14 -7.00 -13.06
C MET A 175 -3.57 -7.07 -13.59
#